data_AF-A2FD19-F1
#
_entry.id   AF-A2FD19-F1
#
_cell.length_a   1.000
_cell.length_b   1.000
_cell.length_c   1.000
_cell.angle_alpha   90.00
_cell.angle_beta   90.00
_cell.angle_gamma   90.00
#
_symmetry.space_group_name_H-M   'P 1'
#
loop_
_entity.id
_entity.type
_entity.pdbx_description
1 polymer ?
#
loop_
_entity_poly.entity_id
_entity_poly.type
_entity_poly.pdbx_seq_one_letter_code
_entity_poly.pdbx_strand_id
1 'polypeptide(L)'
;MGEAPAELEVIDEPGMQVEESSTQWNPMPASEFFSTIGADNNFKVPTQSKSRPPETILIPSLEANNGPVIPVYSFSKKTTKYEIEEIQKAADNALKGKNPNMDDPYFVAEVLEELTSRRIDLISNGYYKKAQEVIDKINEIRNLFKKQDFIKYRESYIENLKNRCSQQHDYIKELQKTSKERLENKKAEAQQQMDRLFERQEQQRDALISDWQSPAKLRQFNKQSPELLQYKYLEKLTALVGDLAVAEEMKHKNARLEKEETAERYRMMTDEFEKARKSLDIALDQEFKNNRQQLQNEIAIVEENNRIELERAREKNIYLNKLLKEEQFAFREAKKKLDKTPRIMPLNNTIPMLQRTGTNINKKNMFKYNQADKINSNPLNLPPLIVKPKKQRKLSSSFK
;
A
#
# COMPACT_ATOMS: atom_id res chain seq x y z
N MET A 1 -64.43 -17.82 -29.05
CA MET A 1 -64.02 -16.86 -28.01
C MET A 1 -62.62 -16.41 -28.41
N GLY A 2 -62.52 -15.24 -29.02
CA GLY A 2 -61.27 -14.68 -29.52
C GLY A 2 -60.74 -13.68 -28.50
N GLU A 3 -59.52 -13.89 -28.04
CA GLU A 3 -58.78 -12.93 -27.22
C GLU A 3 -57.98 -12.01 -28.16
N ALA A 4 -58.21 -10.71 -27.98
CA ALA A 4 -57.55 -9.64 -28.71
C ALA A 4 -56.15 -9.35 -28.12
N PRO A 5 -55.16 -8.96 -28.95
CA PRO A 5 -53.86 -8.54 -28.46
C PRO A 5 -53.88 -7.07 -28.00
N ALA A 6 -53.18 -6.80 -26.89
CA ALA A 6 -53.00 -5.48 -26.30
C ALA A 6 -52.08 -4.60 -27.14
N GLU A 7 -52.49 -3.35 -27.35
CA GLU A 7 -51.76 -2.29 -28.03
C GLU A 7 -50.55 -1.83 -27.19
N LEU A 8 -49.40 -1.73 -27.85
CA LEU A 8 -48.16 -1.15 -27.33
C LEU A 8 -48.19 0.36 -27.56
N GLU A 9 -48.26 1.14 -26.49
CA GLU A 9 -48.00 2.59 -26.52
C GLU A 9 -46.49 2.84 -26.74
N VAL A 10 -46.18 3.46 -27.87
CA VAL A 10 -44.88 4.02 -28.22
C VAL A 10 -44.80 5.42 -27.58
N ILE A 11 -43.93 5.59 -26.60
CA ILE A 11 -43.60 6.89 -26.03
C ILE A 11 -42.35 7.40 -26.77
N ASP A 12 -42.54 8.40 -27.62
CA ASP A 12 -41.47 9.15 -28.27
C ASP A 12 -40.77 10.07 -27.24
N GLU A 13 -39.49 9.80 -26.96
CA GLU A 13 -38.63 10.71 -26.20
C GLU A 13 -38.02 11.79 -27.11
N PRO A 14 -38.06 13.08 -26.72
CA PRO A 14 -37.47 14.17 -27.50
C PRO A 14 -35.93 14.18 -27.37
N GLY A 15 -35.27 14.27 -28.52
CA GLY A 15 -33.82 14.29 -28.67
C GLY A 15 -33.12 15.38 -27.86
N MET A 16 -32.19 14.97 -27.00
CA MET A 16 -31.17 15.84 -26.41
C MET A 16 -30.11 16.18 -27.46
N GLN A 17 -30.00 17.47 -27.76
CA GLN A 17 -28.87 18.05 -28.47
C GLN A 17 -27.64 18.02 -27.54
N VAL A 18 -26.56 17.40 -28.02
CA VAL A 18 -25.25 17.39 -27.36
C VAL A 18 -24.52 18.65 -27.77
N GLU A 19 -24.44 19.63 -26.88
CA GLU A 19 -23.50 20.75 -27.00
C GLU A 19 -22.10 20.27 -26.61
N GLU A 20 -21.20 20.21 -27.60
CA GLU A 20 -19.77 19.97 -27.41
C GLU A 20 -19.11 21.22 -26.82
N SER A 21 -19.04 21.31 -25.49
CA SER A 21 -18.19 22.31 -24.82
C SER A 21 -16.74 21.81 -24.77
N SER A 22 -15.96 22.21 -25.77
CA SER A 22 -14.49 22.10 -25.81
C SER A 22 -13.87 22.81 -24.59
N THR A 23 -13.50 22.03 -23.57
CA THR A 23 -12.74 22.55 -22.43
C THR A 23 -11.26 22.29 -22.66
N GLN A 24 -10.58 23.34 -23.13
CA GLN A 24 -9.15 23.40 -23.34
C GLN A 24 -8.42 23.26 -22.00
N TRP A 25 -7.74 22.12 -21.81
CA TRP A 25 -6.90 21.85 -20.64
C TRP A 25 -5.62 22.69 -20.68
N ASN A 26 -5.47 23.61 -19.71
CA ASN A 26 -4.19 24.24 -19.40
C ASN A 26 -3.50 23.46 -18.27
N PRO A 27 -2.34 22.83 -18.48
CA PRO A 27 -1.57 22.23 -17.40
C PRO A 27 -0.85 23.32 -16.57
N MET A 28 -1.17 23.43 -15.27
CA MET A 28 -0.36 24.23 -14.34
C MET A 28 0.94 23.50 -13.97
N PRO A 29 2.04 24.23 -13.71
CA PRO A 29 3.37 23.68 -13.49
C PRO A 29 3.53 22.99 -12.12
N ALA A 30 4.27 21.87 -12.15
CA ALA A 30 4.54 20.96 -11.04
C ALA A 30 5.65 21.46 -10.10
N SER A 31 5.42 22.55 -9.38
CA SER A 31 6.29 22.94 -8.26
C SER A 31 5.44 23.58 -7.17
N GLU A 32 5.02 22.77 -6.18
CA GLU A 32 4.65 23.19 -4.81
C GLU A 32 3.82 22.10 -4.10
N PHE A 33 4.28 20.85 -4.05
CA PHE A 33 3.66 19.89 -3.15
C PHE A 33 4.70 18.94 -2.57
N PHE A 34 4.66 18.84 -1.23
CA PHE A 34 5.35 17.91 -0.32
C PHE A 34 6.61 18.38 0.38
N SER A 35 6.44 18.75 1.65
CA SER A 35 7.14 18.26 2.85
C SER A 35 6.44 18.93 4.07
N THR A 36 6.04 18.30 5.19
CA THR A 36 6.59 17.15 5.90
C THR A 36 5.60 16.66 6.98
N ILE A 37 5.49 15.35 7.16
CA ILE A 37 5.13 14.62 8.40
C ILE A 37 6.32 13.63 8.54
N GLY A 38 7.07 13.41 9.62
CA GLY A 38 6.89 13.53 11.06
C GLY A 38 7.50 12.23 11.64
N ALA A 39 8.37 12.28 12.66
CA ALA A 39 8.60 11.17 13.60
C ALA A 39 9.81 11.43 14.52
N ASP A 40 9.51 11.53 15.82
CA ASP A 40 10.42 11.23 16.90
C ASP A 40 10.34 9.72 17.20
N ASN A 41 11.49 9.06 17.43
CA ASN A 41 11.72 8.35 18.70
C ASN A 41 13.13 7.75 18.79
N ASN A 42 13.75 8.02 19.93
CA ASN A 42 15.06 7.57 20.38
C ASN A 42 15.00 6.13 20.93
N PHE A 43 15.98 5.30 20.59
CA PHE A 43 16.48 4.24 21.47
C PHE A 43 18.00 4.19 21.42
N LYS A 44 18.61 4.11 22.60
CA LYS A 44 20.01 4.41 22.89
C LYS A 44 20.65 3.16 23.50
N VAL A 45 21.79 2.70 22.99
CA VAL A 45 22.66 1.74 23.71
C VAL A 45 24.13 2.13 23.48
N PRO A 46 25.00 2.04 24.51
CA PRO A 46 26.26 2.77 24.57
C PRO A 46 27.48 1.95 24.12
N THR A 47 28.52 2.71 23.80
CA THR A 47 29.90 2.34 23.51
C THR A 47 30.64 1.82 24.75
N GLN A 48 31.42 0.73 24.60
CA GLN A 48 32.69 0.55 25.29
C GLN A 48 33.73 -0.12 24.38
N SER A 49 34.95 0.37 24.52
CA SER A 49 36.17 0.08 23.78
C SER A 49 36.93 -1.13 24.33
N LYS A 50 37.71 -1.80 23.48
CA LYS A 50 39.03 -2.37 23.81
C LYS A 50 39.80 -2.72 22.53
N SER A 51 40.97 -2.10 22.40
CA SER A 51 41.95 -2.27 21.33
C SER A 51 42.79 -3.54 21.55
N ARG A 52 43.16 -4.22 20.45
CA ARG A 52 44.16 -5.31 20.42
C ARG A 52 45.19 -5.00 19.32
N PRO A 53 46.50 -5.16 19.56
CA PRO A 53 47.56 -4.78 18.62
C PRO A 53 47.77 -5.82 17.48
N PRO A 54 48.46 -5.43 16.39
CA PRO A 54 48.62 -6.26 15.19
C PRO A 54 49.66 -7.37 15.35
N GLU A 55 49.31 -8.60 14.98
CA GLU A 55 50.22 -9.74 14.91
C GLU A 55 51.11 -9.66 13.65
N THR A 56 52.42 -9.75 13.91
CA THR A 56 53.51 -9.79 12.94
C THR A 56 53.57 -11.17 12.29
N ILE A 57 53.41 -11.23 10.96
CA ILE A 57 53.61 -12.44 10.17
C ILE A 57 55.13 -12.65 10.01
N LEU A 58 55.67 -13.62 10.74
CA LEU A 58 57.04 -14.11 10.62
C LEU A 58 57.15 -15.03 9.39
N ILE A 59 58.03 -14.65 8.46
CA ILE A 59 58.49 -15.46 7.33
C ILE A 59 59.51 -16.48 7.86
N PRO A 60 59.30 -17.81 7.69
CA PRO A 60 60.34 -18.78 8.01
C PRO A 60 61.41 -18.82 6.92
N SER A 61 62.65 -18.72 7.38
CA SER A 61 63.91 -18.87 6.65
C SER A 61 64.03 -20.23 5.94
N LEU A 62 64.48 -20.18 4.69
CA LEU A 62 65.00 -21.31 3.92
C LEU A 62 66.44 -21.60 4.37
N GLU A 63 66.72 -22.80 4.86
CA GLU A 63 68.01 -23.46 4.64
C GLU A 63 67.96 -25.00 4.92
N ALA A 64 68.61 -25.73 4.01
CA ALA A 64 69.22 -27.06 4.11
C ALA A 64 68.37 -28.36 4.17
N ASN A 65 68.40 -29.06 3.02
CA ASN A 65 68.62 -30.50 2.83
C ASN A 65 67.82 -31.53 3.65
N ASN A 66 66.82 -32.14 2.99
CA ASN A 66 66.74 -33.60 2.79
C ASN A 66 65.76 -33.87 1.63
N GLY A 67 66.08 -34.86 0.78
CA GLY A 67 65.44 -35.08 -0.52
C GLY A 67 63.92 -35.27 -0.50
N PRO A 68 63.26 -35.24 -1.67
CA PRO A 68 61.80 -35.25 -1.76
C PRO A 68 61.21 -36.55 -1.22
N VAL A 69 60.61 -36.48 -0.03
CA VAL A 69 59.71 -37.52 0.45
C VAL A 69 58.46 -37.42 -0.40
N ILE A 70 58.35 -38.30 -1.40
CA ILE A 70 57.11 -38.53 -2.12
C ILE A 70 56.11 -39.03 -1.07
N PRO A 71 55.00 -38.31 -0.81
CA PRO A 71 53.98 -38.81 0.10
C PRO A 71 53.43 -40.10 -0.51
N VAL A 72 53.70 -41.22 0.15
CA VAL A 72 53.02 -42.48 -0.11
C VAL A 72 51.57 -42.26 0.30
N TYR A 73 50.73 -41.89 -0.67
CA TYR A 73 49.29 -41.91 -0.50
C TYR A 73 48.89 -43.34 -0.14
N SER A 74 48.58 -43.59 1.13
CA SER A 74 47.87 -44.80 1.51
C SER A 74 46.50 -44.70 0.85
N PHE A 75 46.28 -45.50 -0.19
CA PHE A 75 44.98 -45.66 -0.82
C PHE A 75 44.00 -46.15 0.25
N SER A 76 43.20 -45.22 0.79
CA SER A 76 42.02 -45.56 1.58
C SER A 76 41.18 -46.50 0.72
N LYS A 77 40.99 -47.75 1.17
CA LYS A 77 40.10 -48.70 0.51
C LYS A 77 38.74 -48.02 0.36
N LYS A 78 38.31 -47.78 -0.87
CA LYS A 78 36.96 -47.29 -1.17
C LYS A 78 35.99 -48.28 -0.50
N THR A 79 35.24 -47.84 0.50
CA THR A 79 34.13 -48.63 1.04
C THR A 79 33.03 -48.60 0.00
N THR A 80 32.98 -49.63 -0.86
CA THR A 80 31.89 -49.82 -1.82
C THR A 80 30.60 -50.04 -1.05
N LYS A 81 29.56 -49.28 -1.40
CA LYS A 81 28.27 -49.33 -0.71
C LYS A 81 27.46 -50.58 -1.08
N TYR A 82 27.87 -51.27 -2.16
CA TYR A 82 27.20 -52.43 -2.72
C TYR A 82 28.08 -53.68 -2.59
N GLU A 83 27.43 -54.84 -2.52
CA GLU A 83 28.13 -56.12 -2.50
C GLU A 83 28.78 -56.39 -3.86
N ILE A 84 30.03 -56.88 -3.82
CA ILE A 84 30.84 -57.14 -5.01
C ILE A 84 30.14 -58.12 -5.97
N GLU A 85 29.40 -59.09 -5.42
CA GLU A 85 28.64 -60.08 -6.20
C GLU A 85 27.52 -59.44 -7.02
N GLU A 86 26.86 -58.41 -6.49
CA GLU A 86 25.81 -57.69 -7.21
C GLU A 86 26.37 -56.87 -8.38
N ILE A 87 27.53 -56.24 -8.18
CA ILE A 87 28.24 -55.49 -9.21
C ILE A 87 28.71 -56.42 -10.33
N GLN A 88 29.29 -57.57 -9.97
CA GLN A 88 29.72 -58.59 -10.93
C GLN A 88 28.55 -59.16 -11.72
N LYS A 89 27.42 -59.45 -11.06
CA LYS A 89 26.20 -59.92 -11.70
C LYS A 89 25.61 -58.87 -12.63
N ALA A 90 25.66 -57.59 -12.26
CA ALA A 90 25.24 -56.48 -13.10
C ALA A 90 26.16 -56.29 -14.32
N ALA A 91 27.47 -56.44 -14.16
CA ALA A 91 28.44 -56.43 -15.26
C ALA A 91 28.23 -57.63 -16.22
N ASP A 92 27.99 -58.83 -15.70
CA ASP A 92 27.65 -60.01 -16.49
C ASP A 92 26.37 -59.83 -17.29
N ASN A 93 25.35 -59.26 -16.65
CA ASN A 93 24.08 -58.94 -17.30
C ASN A 93 24.27 -57.90 -18.42
N ALA A 94 25.09 -56.88 -18.19
CA ALA A 94 25.41 -55.87 -19.20
C ALA A 94 26.09 -56.46 -20.43
N LEU A 95 27.03 -57.39 -20.23
CA LEU A 95 27.69 -58.12 -21.32
C LEU A 95 26.71 -59.02 -22.08
N LYS A 96 25.71 -59.59 -21.40
CA LYS A 96 24.61 -60.36 -22.01
C LYS A 96 23.53 -59.46 -22.66
N GLY A 97 23.72 -58.15 -22.69
CA GLY A 97 22.79 -57.19 -23.29
C GLY A 97 21.62 -56.78 -22.39
N LYS A 98 21.62 -57.15 -21.11
CA LYS A 98 20.65 -56.65 -20.12
C LYS A 98 21.20 -55.40 -19.44
N ASN A 99 20.49 -54.28 -19.56
CA ASN A 99 20.93 -53.02 -18.97
C ASN A 99 20.92 -53.09 -17.44
N PRO A 100 21.99 -52.65 -16.75
CA PRO A 100 22.02 -52.56 -15.29
C PRO A 100 21.05 -51.49 -14.78
N ASN A 101 20.75 -51.52 -13.49
CA ASN A 101 19.95 -50.46 -12.85
C ASN A 101 20.70 -49.12 -12.96
N MET A 102 20.08 -48.14 -13.61
CA MET A 102 20.67 -46.82 -13.89
C MET A 102 20.19 -45.74 -12.89
N ASP A 103 19.51 -46.13 -11.81
CA ASP A 103 18.92 -45.16 -10.89
C ASP A 103 19.94 -44.48 -9.98
N ASP A 104 21.01 -45.18 -9.61
CA ASP A 104 22.05 -44.69 -8.71
C ASP A 104 23.38 -44.43 -9.46
N PRO A 105 23.90 -43.19 -9.47
CA PRO A 105 25.18 -42.86 -10.09
C PRO A 105 26.36 -43.65 -9.54
N TYR A 106 26.36 -43.97 -8.24
CA TYR A 106 27.47 -44.66 -7.58
C TYR A 106 27.52 -46.13 -7.99
N PHE A 107 26.36 -46.79 -8.07
CA PHE A 107 26.26 -48.17 -8.55
C PHE A 107 26.72 -48.30 -10.00
N VAL A 108 26.30 -47.38 -10.88
CA VAL A 108 26.72 -47.37 -12.29
C VAL A 108 28.24 -47.17 -12.41
N ALA A 109 28.84 -46.29 -11.58
CA ALA A 109 30.29 -46.08 -11.58
C ALA A 109 31.07 -47.35 -11.20
N GLU A 110 30.61 -48.09 -10.18
CA GLU A 110 31.24 -49.35 -9.76
C GLU A 110 31.10 -50.45 -10.84
N VAL A 111 29.95 -50.56 -11.51
CA VAL A 111 29.77 -51.47 -12.66
C VAL A 111 30.68 -51.11 -13.84
N LEU A 112 30.90 -49.81 -14.10
CA LEU A 112 31.83 -49.36 -15.13
C LEU A 112 33.31 -49.64 -14.75
N GLU A 113 33.66 -49.54 -13.48
CA GLU A 113 35.00 -49.88 -12.96
C GLU A 113 35.26 -51.38 -13.15
N GLU A 114 34.30 -52.23 -12.80
CA GLU A 114 34.37 -53.69 -12.99
C GLU A 114 34.50 -54.09 -14.48
N LEU A 115 33.68 -53.51 -15.37
CA LEU A 115 33.81 -53.72 -16.82
C LEU A 115 35.17 -53.24 -17.35
N THR A 116 35.72 -52.17 -16.79
CA THR A 116 37.05 -51.67 -17.17
C THR A 116 38.16 -52.62 -16.73
N SER A 117 38.05 -53.22 -15.54
CA SER A 117 38.97 -54.26 -15.06
C SER A 117 38.95 -55.48 -15.99
N ARG A 118 37.76 -56.00 -16.32
CA ARG A 118 37.60 -57.13 -17.26
C ARG A 118 38.15 -56.84 -18.65
N ARG A 119 38.03 -55.59 -19.12
CA ARG A 119 38.65 -55.15 -20.37
C ARG A 119 40.18 -55.25 -20.29
N ILE A 120 40.79 -54.83 -19.19
CA ILE A 120 42.24 -54.90 -18.98
C ILE A 120 42.70 -56.37 -19.02
N ASP A 121 41.97 -57.26 -18.36
CA ASP A 121 42.25 -58.71 -18.35
C ASP A 121 42.11 -59.34 -19.76
N LEU A 122 41.13 -58.92 -20.55
CA LEU A 122 40.96 -59.40 -21.92
C LEU A 122 42.10 -58.91 -22.84
N ILE A 123 42.60 -57.69 -22.62
CA ILE A 123 43.75 -57.15 -23.35
C ILE A 123 45.03 -57.90 -22.98
N SER A 124 45.26 -58.15 -21.69
CA SER A 124 46.47 -58.87 -21.23
C SER A 124 46.53 -60.31 -21.75
N ASN A 125 45.36 -60.93 -21.96
CA ASN A 125 45.24 -62.28 -22.51
C ASN A 125 45.18 -62.33 -24.05
N GLY A 126 45.34 -61.19 -24.75
CA GLY A 126 45.36 -61.11 -26.21
C GLY A 126 43.98 -61.22 -26.91
N TYR A 127 42.87 -61.13 -26.17
CA TYR A 127 41.51 -61.21 -26.71
C TYR A 127 40.96 -59.83 -27.14
N TYR A 128 41.58 -59.20 -28.13
CA TYR A 128 41.28 -57.82 -28.53
C TYR A 128 39.84 -57.58 -29.00
N LYS A 129 39.23 -58.52 -29.75
CA LYS A 129 37.84 -58.38 -30.23
C LYS A 129 36.83 -58.31 -29.07
N LYS A 130 36.99 -59.19 -28.08
CA LYS A 130 36.15 -59.20 -26.88
C LYS A 130 36.37 -57.93 -26.05
N ALA A 131 37.61 -57.45 -25.95
CA ALA A 131 37.89 -56.19 -25.26
C ALA A 131 37.18 -54.99 -25.94
N GLN A 132 37.07 -54.98 -27.27
CA GLN A 132 36.31 -53.96 -28.00
C GLN A 132 34.80 -54.03 -27.68
N GLU A 133 34.21 -55.22 -27.63
CA GLU A 133 32.81 -55.41 -27.24
C GLU A 133 32.53 -54.85 -25.83
N VAL A 134 33.47 -55.05 -24.89
CA VAL A 134 33.38 -54.47 -23.54
C VAL A 134 33.44 -52.94 -23.58
N ILE A 135 34.31 -52.34 -24.43
CA ILE A 135 34.37 -50.88 -24.62
C ILE A 135 33.04 -50.34 -25.15
N ASP A 136 32.46 -51.01 -26.15
CA ASP A 136 31.20 -50.59 -26.74
C ASP A 136 30.07 -50.65 -25.70
N LYS A 137 30.05 -51.68 -24.85
CA LYS A 137 29.12 -51.79 -23.72
C LYS A 137 29.34 -50.73 -22.64
N ILE A 138 30.58 -50.41 -22.28
CA ILE A 138 30.90 -49.30 -21.36
C ILE A 138 30.33 -47.98 -21.90
N ASN A 139 30.50 -47.72 -23.20
CA ASN A 139 29.99 -46.50 -23.83
C ASN A 139 28.46 -46.49 -23.91
N GLU A 140 27.83 -47.64 -24.20
CA GLU A 140 26.38 -47.80 -24.19
C GLU A 140 25.79 -47.49 -22.81
N ILE A 141 26.33 -48.07 -21.74
CA ILE A 141 25.90 -47.83 -20.36
C ILE A 141 26.05 -46.34 -19.98
N ARG A 142 27.19 -45.72 -20.30
CA ARG A 142 27.41 -44.28 -20.06
C ARG A 142 26.38 -43.42 -20.77
N ASN A 143 26.04 -43.75 -22.01
CA ASN A 143 25.04 -43.01 -22.78
C ASN A 143 23.64 -43.20 -22.22
N LEU A 144 23.27 -44.42 -21.83
CA LEU A 144 21.98 -44.71 -21.19
C LEU A 144 21.83 -43.96 -19.87
N PHE A 145 22.86 -43.99 -19.02
CA PHE A 145 22.86 -43.27 -17.75
C PHE A 145 22.69 -41.76 -17.96
N LYS A 146 23.47 -41.15 -18.87
CA LYS A 146 23.32 -39.72 -19.22
C LYS A 146 21.91 -39.37 -19.71
N LYS A 147 21.28 -40.26 -20.50
CA LYS A 147 19.91 -40.07 -20.98
C LYS A 147 18.90 -40.09 -19.82
N GLN A 148 19.01 -41.06 -18.93
CA GLN A 148 18.12 -41.21 -17.78
C GLN A 148 18.28 -40.08 -16.77
N ASP A 149 19.51 -39.68 -16.48
CA ASP A 149 19.81 -38.55 -15.60
C ASP A 149 19.23 -37.24 -16.16
N PHE A 150 19.39 -36.99 -17.47
CA PHE A 150 18.77 -35.84 -18.13
C PHE A 150 17.24 -35.84 -18.03
N ILE A 151 16.60 -37.02 -18.19
CA ILE A 151 15.15 -37.17 -18.07
C ILE A 151 14.71 -36.83 -16.64
N LYS A 152 15.35 -37.43 -15.63
CA LYS A 152 15.04 -37.19 -14.21
C LYS A 152 15.22 -35.73 -13.82
N TYR A 153 16.33 -35.12 -14.23
CA TYR A 153 16.60 -33.70 -14.02
C TYR A 153 15.48 -32.83 -14.59
N ARG A 154 15.06 -33.11 -15.82
CA ARG A 154 14.03 -32.31 -16.50
C ARG A 154 12.63 -32.53 -15.93
N GLU A 155 12.31 -33.75 -15.50
CA GLU A 155 11.07 -34.05 -14.77
C GLU A 155 11.00 -33.27 -13.45
N SER A 156 12.08 -33.30 -12.66
CA SER A 156 12.19 -32.51 -11.42
C SER A 156 12.06 -31.01 -11.69
N TYR A 157 12.67 -30.51 -12.76
CA TYR A 157 12.55 -29.09 -13.15
C TYR A 157 11.11 -28.70 -13.52
N ILE A 158 10.39 -29.54 -14.29
CA ILE A 158 8.98 -29.31 -14.63
C ILE A 158 8.11 -29.35 -13.37
N GLU A 159 8.36 -30.27 -12.45
CA GLU A 159 7.65 -30.34 -11.17
C GLU A 159 7.87 -29.08 -10.33
N ASN A 160 9.11 -28.59 -10.24
CA ASN A 160 9.42 -27.30 -9.60
C ASN A 160 8.67 -26.13 -10.25
N LEU A 161 8.57 -26.10 -11.58
CA LEU A 161 7.77 -25.08 -12.30
C LEU A 161 6.27 -25.20 -11.99
N LYS A 162 5.71 -26.41 -11.90
CA LYS A 162 4.31 -26.62 -11.48
C LYS A 162 4.07 -26.10 -10.08
N ASN A 163 4.96 -26.41 -9.14
CA ASN A 163 4.87 -25.94 -7.75
C ASN A 163 4.90 -24.42 -7.68
N ARG A 164 5.80 -23.77 -8.43
CA ARG A 164 5.85 -22.29 -8.54
C ARG A 164 4.58 -21.69 -9.15
N CYS A 165 3.98 -22.34 -10.15
CA CYS A 165 2.71 -21.91 -10.73
C CYS A 165 1.57 -21.98 -9.70
N SER A 166 1.51 -23.08 -8.92
CA SER A 166 0.52 -23.25 -7.85
C SER A 166 0.69 -22.17 -6.77
N GLN A 167 1.90 -21.98 -6.27
CA GLN A 167 2.20 -20.94 -5.27
C GLN A 167 1.82 -19.54 -5.76
N GLN A 168 2.12 -19.21 -7.03
CA GLN A 168 1.74 -17.92 -7.60
C GLN A 168 0.23 -17.78 -7.74
N HIS A 169 -0.50 -18.87 -8.00
CA HIS A 169 -1.95 -18.86 -8.06
C HIS A 169 -2.58 -18.63 -6.68
N ASP A 170 -2.07 -19.30 -5.65
CA ASP A 170 -2.52 -19.12 -4.27
C ASP A 170 -2.19 -17.70 -3.77
N TYR A 171 -1.02 -17.17 -4.11
CA TYR A 171 -0.65 -15.77 -3.85
C TYR A 171 -1.66 -14.78 -4.46
N ILE A 172 -2.13 -15.01 -5.70
CA ILE A 172 -3.16 -14.15 -6.32
C ILE A 172 -4.46 -14.19 -5.51
N LYS A 173 -4.89 -15.37 -5.03
CA LYS A 173 -6.12 -15.49 -4.22
C LYS A 173 -5.99 -14.75 -2.89
N GLU A 174 -4.86 -14.90 -2.21
CA GLU A 174 -4.59 -14.17 -0.98
C GLU A 174 -4.56 -12.67 -1.23
N LEU A 175 -3.87 -12.23 -2.29
CA LEU A 175 -3.81 -10.82 -2.67
C LEU A 175 -5.18 -10.23 -3.00
N GLN A 176 -6.08 -10.99 -3.62
CA GLN A 176 -7.46 -10.56 -3.85
C GLN A 176 -8.23 -10.37 -2.54
N LYS A 177 -8.05 -11.27 -1.57
CA LYS A 177 -8.67 -11.17 -0.26
C LYS A 177 -8.15 -9.95 0.51
N THR A 178 -6.84 -9.78 0.59
CA THR A 178 -6.22 -8.66 1.32
C THR A 178 -6.48 -7.32 0.63
N SER A 179 -6.56 -7.28 -0.70
CA SER A 179 -6.96 -6.10 -1.47
C SER A 179 -8.36 -5.62 -1.11
N LYS A 180 -9.34 -6.54 -1.06
CA LYS A 180 -10.71 -6.23 -0.64
C LYS A 180 -10.77 -5.72 0.80
N GLU A 181 -10.07 -6.40 1.72
CA GLU A 181 -10.02 -6.00 3.12
C GLU A 181 -9.38 -4.61 3.30
N ARG A 182 -8.28 -4.32 2.60
CA ARG A 182 -7.65 -2.98 2.59
C ARG A 182 -8.63 -1.91 2.13
N LEU A 183 -9.41 -2.18 1.07
CA LEU A 183 -10.39 -1.25 0.54
C LEU A 183 -11.54 -0.99 1.52
N GLU A 184 -12.11 -2.04 2.10
CA GLU A 184 -13.18 -1.93 3.10
C GLU A 184 -12.70 -1.16 4.34
N ASN A 185 -11.50 -1.46 4.84
CA ASN A 185 -10.91 -0.73 5.96
C ASN A 185 -10.74 0.77 5.62
N LYS A 186 -10.26 1.09 4.41
CA LYS A 186 -10.11 2.50 3.99
C LYS A 186 -11.46 3.22 3.85
N LYS A 187 -12.50 2.55 3.37
CA LYS A 187 -13.87 3.09 3.32
C LYS A 187 -14.43 3.33 4.72
N ALA A 188 -14.21 2.40 5.64
CA ALA A 188 -14.63 2.54 7.04
C ALA A 188 -13.90 3.70 7.74
N GLU A 189 -12.59 3.83 7.53
CA GLU A 189 -11.81 4.98 8.02
C GLU A 189 -12.32 6.31 7.45
N ALA A 190 -12.60 6.37 6.15
CA ALA A 190 -13.16 7.56 5.52
C ALA A 190 -14.53 7.93 6.10
N GLN A 191 -15.39 6.95 6.36
CA GLN A 191 -16.68 7.18 7.01
C GLN A 191 -16.51 7.74 8.42
N GLN A 192 -15.63 7.15 9.23
CA GLN A 192 -15.34 7.65 10.58
C GLN A 192 -14.79 9.09 10.57
N GLN A 193 -13.96 9.43 9.59
CA GLN A 193 -13.46 10.80 9.43
C GLN A 193 -14.59 11.78 9.08
N MET A 194 -15.53 11.38 8.22
CA MET A 194 -16.71 12.19 7.90
C MET A 194 -17.64 12.37 9.11
N ASP A 195 -17.83 11.33 9.91
CA ASP A 195 -18.65 11.41 11.12
C ASP A 195 -18.02 12.36 12.15
N ARG A 196 -16.71 12.27 12.39
CA ARG A 196 -15.96 13.21 13.24
C ARG A 196 -16.02 14.65 12.75
N LEU A 197 -15.96 14.84 11.43
CA LEU A 197 -16.13 16.16 10.83
C LEU A 197 -17.52 16.70 11.14
N PHE A 198 -18.56 15.89 10.96
CA PHE A 198 -19.94 16.28 11.22
C PHE A 198 -20.15 16.68 12.70
N GLU A 199 -19.66 15.88 13.64
CA GLU A 199 -19.71 16.21 15.08
C GLU A 199 -19.02 17.55 15.38
N ARG A 200 -17.85 17.80 14.80
CA ARG A 200 -17.14 19.08 14.94
C ARG A 200 -17.97 20.23 14.37
N GLN A 201 -18.61 20.04 13.22
CA GLN A 201 -19.45 21.05 12.60
C GLN A 201 -20.72 21.34 13.42
N GLU A 202 -21.30 20.34 14.07
CA GLU A 202 -22.42 20.54 15.01
C GLU A 202 -21.96 21.33 16.24
N GLN A 203 -20.82 20.98 16.83
CA GLN A 203 -20.22 21.74 17.94
C GLN A 203 -19.94 23.21 17.58
N GLN A 204 -19.48 23.49 16.35
CA GLN A 204 -19.29 24.87 15.89
C GLN A 204 -20.60 25.64 15.76
N ARG A 205 -21.69 24.98 15.33
CA ARG A 205 -23.03 25.61 15.28
C ARG A 205 -23.55 25.89 16.68
N ASP A 206 -23.36 24.96 17.61
CA ASP A 206 -23.76 25.14 19.01
C ASP A 206 -22.94 26.22 19.71
N ALA A 207 -21.62 26.26 19.45
CA ALA A 207 -20.75 27.33 19.93
C ALA A 207 -21.19 28.70 19.42
N LEU A 208 -21.56 28.81 18.14
CA LEU A 208 -22.13 30.04 17.60
C LEU A 208 -23.41 30.42 18.35
N ILE A 209 -24.34 29.50 18.56
CA ILE A 209 -25.59 29.79 19.30
C ILE A 209 -25.28 30.25 20.73
N SER A 210 -24.39 29.55 21.43
CA SER A 210 -23.96 29.88 22.80
C SER A 210 -23.31 31.27 22.87
N ASP A 211 -22.43 31.59 21.93
CA ASP A 211 -21.77 32.90 21.86
C ASP A 211 -22.77 34.03 21.63
N TRP A 212 -23.79 33.80 20.80
CA TRP A 212 -24.86 34.78 20.54
C TRP A 212 -25.86 34.90 21.68
N GLN A 213 -26.01 33.87 22.51
CA GLN A 213 -26.76 33.95 23.77
C GLN A 213 -25.96 34.61 24.89
N SER A 214 -24.65 34.81 24.70
CA SER A 214 -23.80 35.40 25.74
C SER A 214 -24.15 36.87 26.00
N PRO A 215 -24.17 37.32 27.27
CA PRO A 215 -24.41 38.73 27.62
C PRO A 215 -23.40 39.69 26.98
N ALA A 216 -22.19 39.22 26.69
CA ALA A 216 -21.13 40.02 26.07
C ALA A 216 -21.47 40.42 24.63
N LYS A 217 -22.09 39.52 23.85
CA LYS A 217 -22.57 39.83 22.50
C LYS A 217 -23.86 40.66 22.54
N LEU A 218 -24.79 40.31 23.43
CA LEU A 218 -26.03 41.06 23.61
C LEU A 218 -25.79 42.53 24.00
N ARG A 219 -24.73 42.82 24.77
CA ARG A 219 -24.30 44.19 25.13
C ARG A 219 -24.14 45.16 23.96
N GLN A 220 -23.86 44.67 22.75
CA GLN A 220 -23.67 45.54 21.59
C GLN A 220 -25.01 46.09 21.07
N PHE A 221 -26.07 45.28 21.15
CA PHE A 221 -27.43 45.62 20.70
C PHE A 221 -28.24 46.25 21.83
N ASN A 222 -27.87 45.94 23.06
CA ASN A 222 -28.45 46.45 24.28
C ASN A 222 -28.00 47.89 24.61
N LYS A 223 -27.73 48.78 23.66
CA LYS A 223 -27.35 50.16 24.01
C LYS A 223 -28.48 51.10 23.68
N GLN A 224 -28.91 51.90 24.67
CA GLN A 224 -29.87 52.98 24.44
C GLN A 224 -29.25 54.00 23.49
N SER A 225 -30.07 54.49 22.56
CA SER A 225 -29.68 55.58 21.69
C SER A 225 -29.39 56.84 22.52
N PRO A 226 -28.48 57.71 22.05
CA PRO A 226 -28.26 59.02 22.67
C PRO A 226 -29.55 59.85 22.76
N GLU A 227 -30.44 59.70 21.79
CA GLU A 227 -31.74 60.37 21.73
C GLU A 227 -32.67 59.91 22.86
N LEU A 228 -32.84 58.59 23.06
CA LEU A 228 -33.64 58.06 24.17
C LEU A 228 -33.06 58.48 25.53
N LEU A 229 -31.73 58.50 25.66
CA LEU A 229 -31.05 58.96 26.87
C LEU A 229 -31.34 60.45 27.15
N GLN A 230 -31.31 61.28 26.11
CA GLN A 230 -31.60 62.71 26.21
C GLN A 230 -33.05 62.98 26.60
N TYR A 231 -34.02 62.28 26.00
CA TYR A 231 -35.43 62.46 26.39
C TYR A 231 -35.72 61.92 27.80
N LYS A 232 -35.06 60.84 28.25
CA LYS A 232 -35.13 60.39 29.67
C LYS A 232 -34.50 61.41 30.62
N TYR A 233 -33.46 62.12 30.20
CA TYR A 233 -32.89 63.22 30.98
C TYR A 233 -33.83 64.43 31.04
N LEU A 234 -34.43 64.82 29.91
CA LEU A 234 -35.41 65.91 29.85
C LEU A 234 -36.65 65.61 30.69
N GLU A 235 -37.19 64.39 30.64
CA GLU A 235 -38.30 63.94 31.50
C GLU A 235 -37.98 64.14 32.99
N LYS A 236 -36.78 63.74 33.43
CA LYS A 236 -36.35 63.92 34.82
C LYS A 236 -36.22 65.39 35.18
N LEU A 237 -35.67 66.20 34.28
CA LEU A 237 -35.46 67.62 34.52
C LEU A 237 -36.79 68.38 34.61
N THR A 238 -37.75 68.11 33.72
CA THR A 238 -39.09 68.73 33.77
C THR A 238 -39.87 68.30 35.01
N ALA A 239 -39.76 67.03 35.41
CA ALA A 239 -40.34 66.55 36.66
C ALA A 239 -39.75 67.26 37.89
N LEU A 240 -38.44 67.51 37.92
CA LEU A 240 -37.77 68.23 39.01
C LEU A 240 -38.14 69.72 39.06
N VAL A 241 -38.37 70.35 37.91
CA VAL A 241 -38.84 71.74 37.80
C VAL A 241 -40.28 71.89 38.30
N GLY A 242 -41.05 70.80 38.38
CA GLY A 242 -42.43 70.77 38.90
C GLY A 242 -43.50 70.84 37.82
N ASP A 243 -43.11 70.81 36.53
CA ASP A 243 -44.05 70.75 35.40
C ASP A 243 -44.43 69.30 35.11
N LEU A 244 -45.41 68.81 35.86
CA LEU A 244 -45.83 67.41 35.84
C LEU A 244 -46.57 67.02 34.55
N ALA A 245 -47.28 67.96 33.93
CA ALA A 245 -48.01 67.69 32.68
C ALA A 245 -47.05 67.42 31.52
N VAL A 246 -46.02 68.26 31.38
CA VAL A 246 -44.98 68.07 30.35
C VAL A 246 -44.14 66.81 30.63
N ALA A 247 -43.89 66.50 31.90
CA ALA A 247 -43.20 65.26 32.27
C ALA A 247 -44.00 63.99 31.87
N GLU A 248 -45.33 64.02 32.01
CA GLU A 248 -46.19 62.91 31.60
C GLU A 248 -46.20 62.72 30.07
N GLU A 249 -46.27 63.80 29.30
CA GLU A 249 -46.14 63.74 27.83
C GLU A 249 -44.77 63.18 27.41
N MET A 250 -43.69 63.63 28.04
CA MET A 250 -42.34 63.11 27.79
C MET A 250 -42.21 61.63 28.14
N LYS A 251 -42.86 61.17 29.22
CA LYS A 251 -42.91 59.75 29.60
C LYS A 251 -43.59 58.90 28.52
N HIS A 252 -44.72 59.37 27.97
CA HIS A 252 -45.39 58.67 26.87
C HIS A 252 -44.53 58.63 25.60
N LYS A 253 -43.85 59.73 25.28
CA LYS A 253 -42.91 59.80 24.16
C LYS A 253 -41.72 58.85 24.37
N ASN A 254 -41.16 58.80 25.57
CA ASN A 254 -40.08 57.88 25.94
C ASN A 254 -40.50 56.42 25.83
N ALA A 255 -41.71 56.07 26.29
CA ALA A 255 -42.22 54.71 26.18
C ALA A 255 -42.38 54.27 24.71
N ARG A 256 -42.85 55.18 23.84
CA ARG A 256 -42.97 54.92 22.40
C ARG A 256 -41.59 54.75 21.74
N LEU A 257 -40.66 55.68 22.00
CA LEU A 257 -39.30 55.61 21.46
C LEU A 257 -38.54 54.37 21.95
N GLU A 258 -38.70 53.99 23.22
CA GLU A 258 -38.09 52.77 23.76
C GLU A 258 -38.64 51.51 23.09
N LYS A 259 -39.94 51.46 22.78
CA LYS A 259 -40.55 50.35 22.04
C LYS A 259 -40.06 50.28 20.58
N GLU A 260 -39.95 51.43 19.91
CA GLU A 260 -39.46 51.51 18.53
C GLU A 260 -37.98 51.11 18.45
N GLU A 261 -37.12 51.66 19.33
CA GLU A 261 -35.70 51.32 19.38
C GLU A 261 -35.48 49.86 19.75
N THR A 262 -36.19 49.31 20.74
CA THR A 262 -36.05 47.89 21.11
C THR A 262 -36.42 46.94 19.97
N ALA A 263 -37.46 47.28 19.19
CA ALA A 263 -37.84 46.51 18.01
C ALA A 263 -36.77 46.58 16.90
N GLU A 264 -36.21 47.77 16.65
CA GLU A 264 -35.17 47.96 15.65
C GLU A 264 -33.87 47.25 16.04
N ARG A 265 -33.42 47.39 17.30
CA ARG A 265 -32.24 46.70 17.84
C ARG A 265 -32.39 45.19 17.79
N TYR A 266 -33.59 44.69 18.12
CA TYR A 266 -33.87 43.27 18.00
C TYR A 266 -33.78 42.80 16.54
N ARG A 267 -34.31 43.57 15.58
CA ARG A 267 -34.19 43.25 14.14
C ARG A 267 -32.73 43.24 13.68
N MET A 268 -31.93 44.24 14.08
CA MET A 268 -30.51 44.28 13.75
C MET A 268 -29.77 43.06 14.32
N MET A 269 -30.05 42.70 15.57
CA MET A 269 -29.47 41.51 16.21
C MET A 269 -29.82 40.22 15.44
N THR A 270 -31.09 40.05 15.04
CA THR A 270 -31.51 38.88 14.26
C THR A 270 -30.85 38.85 12.88
N ASP A 271 -30.78 39.99 12.20
CA ASP A 271 -30.18 40.08 10.86
C ASP A 271 -28.67 39.75 10.90
N GLU A 272 -27.96 40.25 11.91
CA GLU A 272 -26.53 39.95 12.07
C GLU A 272 -26.28 38.50 12.47
N PHE A 273 -27.12 37.92 13.34
CA PHE A 273 -27.05 36.50 13.66
C PHE A 273 -27.28 35.63 12.42
N GLU A 274 -28.30 35.96 11.61
CA GLU A 274 -28.57 35.24 10.37
C GLU A 274 -27.42 35.33 9.36
N LYS A 275 -26.80 36.51 9.24
CA LYS A 275 -25.60 36.69 8.40
C LYS A 275 -24.45 35.82 8.89
N ALA A 276 -24.16 35.85 10.20
CA ALA A 276 -23.11 35.03 10.80
C ALA A 276 -23.37 33.53 10.60
N ARG A 277 -24.63 33.10 10.80
CA ARG A 277 -25.05 31.71 10.58
C ARG A 277 -24.89 31.28 9.13
N LYS A 278 -25.35 32.09 8.17
CA LYS A 278 -25.20 31.80 6.73
C LYS A 278 -23.73 31.72 6.34
N SER A 279 -22.90 32.63 6.83
CA SER A 279 -21.46 32.63 6.58
C SER A 279 -20.79 31.36 7.14
N LEU A 280 -21.17 30.92 8.34
CA LEU A 280 -20.69 29.68 8.93
C LEU A 280 -21.15 28.46 8.11
N ASP A 281 -22.43 28.37 7.77
CA ASP A 281 -22.97 27.24 6.98
C ASP A 281 -22.25 27.12 5.62
N ILE A 282 -21.95 28.24 4.93
CA ILE A 282 -21.18 28.23 3.68
C ILE A 282 -19.75 27.70 3.90
N ALA A 283 -19.07 28.15 4.96
CA ALA A 283 -17.72 27.69 5.27
C ALA A 283 -17.69 26.19 5.59
N LEU A 284 -18.65 25.70 6.38
CA LEU A 284 -18.79 24.29 6.73
C LEU A 284 -19.13 23.41 5.53
N ASP A 285 -20.01 23.88 4.63
CA ASP A 285 -20.34 23.18 3.39
C ASP A 285 -19.11 23.06 2.46
N GLN A 286 -18.29 24.11 2.39
CA GLN A 286 -17.05 24.08 1.61
C GLN A 286 -16.02 23.11 2.23
N GLU A 287 -15.84 23.13 3.54
CA GLU A 287 -14.99 22.18 4.26
C GLU A 287 -15.45 20.73 4.03
N PHE A 288 -16.76 20.48 4.08
CA PHE A 288 -17.33 19.17 3.84
C PHE A 288 -17.06 18.67 2.41
N LYS A 289 -17.26 19.54 1.40
CA LYS A 289 -16.96 19.20 -0.01
C LYS A 289 -15.48 18.87 -0.21
N ASN A 290 -14.59 19.70 0.33
CA ASN A 290 -13.15 19.51 0.21
C ASN A 290 -12.71 18.19 0.86
N ASN A 291 -13.13 17.92 2.09
CA ASN A 291 -12.80 16.67 2.78
C ASN A 291 -13.37 15.45 2.04
N ARG A 292 -14.63 15.52 1.58
CA ARG A 292 -15.24 14.43 0.82
C ARG A 292 -14.46 14.11 -0.45
N GLN A 293 -14.05 15.14 -1.20
CA GLN A 293 -13.25 14.97 -2.42
C GLN A 293 -11.87 14.37 -2.10
N GLN A 294 -11.21 14.84 -1.04
CA GLN A 294 -9.93 14.27 -0.60
C GLN A 294 -10.06 12.78 -0.26
N LEU A 295 -11.06 12.40 0.53
CA LEU A 295 -11.30 11.00 0.90
C LEU A 295 -11.65 10.12 -0.31
N GLN A 296 -12.43 10.64 -1.26
CA GLN A 296 -12.72 9.93 -2.51
C GLN A 296 -11.44 9.70 -3.33
N ASN A 297 -10.57 10.71 -3.43
CA ASN A 297 -9.28 10.57 -4.11
C ASN A 297 -8.39 9.53 -3.41
N GLU A 298 -8.33 9.53 -2.08
CA GLU A 298 -7.56 8.53 -1.32
C GLU A 298 -8.08 7.11 -1.56
N ILE A 299 -9.40 6.90 -1.56
CA ILE A 299 -10.01 5.60 -1.87
C ILE A 299 -9.65 5.18 -3.30
N ALA A 300 -9.79 6.08 -4.28
CA ALA A 300 -9.48 5.80 -5.67
C ALA A 300 -7.99 5.41 -5.87
N ILE A 301 -7.06 6.07 -5.16
CA ILE A 301 -5.64 5.72 -5.18
C ILE A 301 -5.41 4.30 -4.64
N VAL A 302 -6.09 3.92 -3.55
CA VAL A 302 -5.97 2.57 -2.99
C VAL A 302 -6.55 1.53 -3.95
N GLU A 303 -7.70 1.80 -4.56
CA GLU A 303 -8.32 0.93 -5.57
C GLU A 303 -7.39 0.73 -6.78
N GLU A 304 -6.79 1.80 -7.28
CA GLU A 304 -5.88 1.74 -8.42
C GLU A 304 -4.60 0.98 -8.09
N ASN A 305 -3.98 1.25 -6.94
CA ASN A 305 -2.79 0.52 -6.48
C ASN A 305 -3.07 -0.99 -6.35
N ASN A 306 -4.23 -1.33 -5.77
CA ASN A 306 -4.68 -2.71 -5.65
C ASN A 306 -4.89 -3.38 -7.01
N ARG A 307 -5.43 -2.64 -8.00
CA ARG A 307 -5.61 -3.13 -9.37
C ARG A 307 -4.25 -3.43 -10.01
N ILE A 308 -3.33 -2.48 -9.98
CA ILE A 308 -1.98 -2.63 -10.57
C ILE A 308 -1.23 -3.81 -9.92
N GLU A 309 -1.33 -3.96 -8.61
CA GLU A 309 -0.68 -5.06 -7.88
C GLU A 309 -1.22 -6.43 -8.33
N LEU A 310 -2.54 -6.55 -8.49
CA LEU A 310 -3.19 -7.76 -8.98
C LEU A 310 -2.85 -8.06 -10.45
N GLU A 311 -2.78 -7.03 -11.30
CA GLU A 311 -2.39 -7.18 -12.71
C GLU A 311 -0.96 -7.71 -12.83
N ARG A 312 0.01 -7.11 -12.13
CA ARG A 312 1.40 -7.61 -12.10
C ARG A 312 1.49 -9.06 -11.64
N ALA A 313 0.71 -9.43 -10.61
CA ALA A 313 0.67 -10.80 -10.13
C ALA A 313 0.08 -11.78 -11.16
N ARG A 314 -0.94 -11.36 -11.92
CA ARG A 314 -1.56 -12.13 -13.01
C ARG A 314 -0.62 -12.28 -14.20
N GLU A 315 0.06 -11.21 -14.63
CA GLU A 315 1.05 -11.25 -15.70
C GLU A 315 2.17 -12.25 -15.40
N LYS A 316 2.69 -12.21 -14.17
CA LYS A 316 3.68 -13.19 -13.70
C LYS A 316 3.15 -14.62 -13.76
N ASN A 317 1.89 -14.85 -13.39
CA ASN A 317 1.26 -16.17 -13.48
C ASN A 317 1.10 -16.63 -14.94
N ILE A 318 0.70 -15.74 -15.84
CA ILE A 318 0.60 -16.03 -17.28
C ILE A 318 1.97 -16.42 -17.85
N TYR A 319 3.01 -15.66 -17.51
CA TYR A 319 4.38 -15.94 -17.93
C TYR A 319 4.87 -17.31 -17.42
N LEU A 320 4.66 -17.62 -16.14
CA LEU A 320 5.05 -18.92 -15.57
C LEU A 320 4.30 -20.08 -16.23
N ASN A 321 3.00 -19.92 -16.52
CA ASN A 321 2.23 -20.91 -17.24
C ASN A 321 2.72 -21.11 -18.69
N LYS A 322 3.11 -20.03 -19.36
CA LYS A 322 3.71 -20.10 -20.71
C LYS A 322 5.02 -20.87 -20.67
N LEU A 323 5.92 -20.53 -19.74
CA LEU A 323 7.19 -21.22 -19.54
C LEU A 323 6.99 -22.72 -19.21
N LEU A 324 6.02 -23.04 -18.36
CA LEU A 324 5.68 -24.43 -18.05
C LEU A 324 5.23 -25.21 -19.29
N LYS A 325 4.39 -24.62 -20.13
CA LYS A 325 3.93 -25.25 -21.39
C LYS A 325 5.08 -25.43 -22.37
N GLU A 326 5.93 -24.43 -22.54
CA GLU A 326 7.11 -24.48 -23.40
C GLU A 326 8.08 -25.57 -22.94
N GLU A 327 8.36 -25.68 -21.64
CA GLU A 327 9.24 -26.71 -21.09
C GLU A 327 8.64 -28.12 -21.19
N GLN A 328 7.33 -28.27 -20.99
CA GLN A 328 6.65 -29.55 -21.22
C GLN A 328 6.72 -29.97 -22.69
N PHE A 329 6.52 -29.04 -23.61
CA PHE A 329 6.63 -29.30 -25.05
C PHE A 329 8.08 -29.66 -25.42
N ALA A 330 9.04 -28.85 -24.98
CA ALA A 330 10.46 -29.06 -25.23
C ALA A 330 10.99 -30.34 -24.57
N PHE A 331 10.42 -30.78 -23.43
CA PHE A 331 10.72 -32.08 -22.84
C PHE A 331 10.15 -33.23 -23.68
N ARG A 332 8.92 -33.12 -24.20
CA ARG A 332 8.36 -34.12 -25.13
C ARG A 332 9.20 -34.21 -26.41
N GLU A 333 9.63 -33.09 -26.97
CA GLU A 333 10.52 -33.08 -28.12
C GLU A 333 11.91 -33.60 -27.79
N ALA A 334 12.50 -33.20 -26.68
CA ALA A 334 13.81 -33.68 -26.24
C ALA A 334 13.75 -35.18 -25.99
N LYS A 335 12.68 -35.73 -25.40
CA LYS A 335 12.51 -37.18 -25.24
C LYS A 335 12.47 -37.91 -26.58
N LYS A 336 11.94 -37.29 -27.64
CA LYS A 336 12.02 -37.79 -29.03
C LYS A 336 13.41 -37.62 -29.66
N LYS A 337 14.14 -36.56 -29.31
CA LYS A 337 15.45 -36.18 -29.88
C LYS A 337 16.65 -36.70 -29.08
N LEU A 338 16.48 -37.15 -27.83
CA LEU A 338 17.55 -37.62 -26.93
C LEU A 338 18.24 -38.87 -27.47
N ASP A 339 17.65 -39.52 -28.47
CA ASP A 339 18.33 -40.49 -29.30
C ASP A 339 19.44 -39.91 -30.18
N LYS A 340 19.67 -38.59 -30.18
CA LYS A 340 20.56 -37.89 -31.13
C LYS A 340 21.49 -36.80 -30.53
N THR A 341 21.85 -36.87 -29.24
CA THR A 341 22.89 -36.09 -28.49
C THR A 341 22.52 -34.73 -27.87
N PRO A 342 23.09 -34.35 -26.68
CA PRO A 342 22.79 -33.08 -25.99
C PRO A 342 23.98 -32.08 -25.95
N ARG A 343 23.66 -30.79 -25.93
CA ARG A 343 24.60 -29.66 -25.75
C ARG A 343 24.12 -28.78 -24.59
N ILE A 344 25.04 -28.37 -23.71
CA ILE A 344 24.80 -27.55 -22.51
C ILE A 344 25.41 -26.15 -22.75
N MET A 345 24.71 -25.08 -22.34
CA MET A 345 25.28 -23.74 -22.21
C MET A 345 24.97 -23.14 -20.83
N PRO A 346 25.87 -22.31 -20.26
CA PRO A 346 25.71 -21.71 -18.93
C PRO A 346 25.12 -20.28 -18.99
N LEU A 347 24.37 -19.90 -17.93
CA LEU A 347 23.80 -18.56 -17.72
C LEU A 347 24.69 -17.68 -16.83
N ASN A 348 24.84 -16.40 -17.20
CA ASN A 348 25.41 -15.34 -16.37
C ASN A 348 24.31 -14.49 -15.73
N ASN A 349 24.42 -14.21 -14.44
CA ASN A 349 23.59 -13.27 -13.68
C ASN A 349 24.44 -12.12 -13.14
N THR A 350 24.02 -10.88 -13.36
CA THR A 350 24.50 -9.69 -12.63
C THR A 350 23.30 -8.86 -12.17
N ILE A 351 23.28 -8.51 -10.88
CA ILE A 351 22.25 -7.68 -10.23
C ILE A 351 22.93 -6.41 -9.71
N PRO A 352 22.36 -5.19 -9.89
CA PRO A 352 22.92 -3.96 -9.33
C PRO A 352 22.31 -3.60 -7.97
N MET A 353 23.11 -2.97 -7.09
CA MET A 353 22.73 -2.49 -5.77
C MET A 353 22.21 -1.04 -5.78
N LEU A 354 21.24 -0.74 -4.90
CA LEU A 354 20.79 0.61 -4.54
C LEU A 354 21.44 1.07 -3.23
N GLN A 355 21.83 2.35 -3.13
CA GLN A 355 22.24 3.01 -1.87
C GLN A 355 21.46 4.29 -1.60
N ARG A 356 21.28 4.56 -0.30
CA ARG A 356 20.34 5.48 0.34
C ARG A 356 20.85 6.93 0.46
N THR A 357 19.88 7.81 0.66
CA THR A 357 19.90 9.24 0.97
C THR A 357 20.51 9.61 2.32
N GLY A 358 21.06 10.82 2.43
CA GLY A 358 21.36 11.53 3.68
C GLY A 358 20.86 12.98 3.65
N THR A 359 20.25 13.43 4.75
CA THR A 359 19.75 14.80 5.00
C THR A 359 20.67 15.56 5.95
N ASN A 360 20.61 16.90 5.96
CA ASN A 360 21.08 17.72 7.08
C ASN A 360 20.34 19.07 7.19
N ILE A 361 20.22 19.55 8.43
CA ILE A 361 19.31 20.58 8.97
C ILE A 361 20.07 21.88 9.31
N ASN A 362 19.42 23.06 9.28
CA ASN A 362 19.71 24.12 10.27
C ASN A 362 18.60 25.18 10.52
N LYS A 363 18.21 25.31 11.81
CA LYS A 363 17.85 26.46 12.71
C LYS A 363 17.64 27.88 12.12
N LYS A 364 16.77 28.80 12.58
CA LYS A 364 16.37 29.35 13.92
C LYS A 364 15.41 30.56 13.64
N ASN A 365 14.38 30.97 14.39
CA ASN A 365 14.36 31.92 15.53
C ASN A 365 12.94 32.50 15.79
N MET A 366 12.70 32.97 17.02
CA MET A 366 11.47 33.47 17.66
C MET A 366 11.02 34.90 17.29
N PHE A 367 9.77 35.31 17.66
CA PHE A 367 9.44 36.53 18.45
C PHE A 367 7.98 36.53 18.96
N LYS A 368 7.67 37.36 19.98
CA LYS A 368 6.51 37.35 20.88
C LYS A 368 5.73 38.70 20.91
N TYR A 369 4.44 38.60 21.30
CA TYR A 369 3.49 39.55 21.94
C TYR A 369 3.03 40.86 21.24
N ASN A 370 1.72 41.15 21.26
CA ASN A 370 1.06 42.02 22.27
C ASN A 370 -0.47 42.11 22.12
N GLN A 371 -1.12 42.43 23.25
CA GLN A 371 -2.57 42.55 23.51
C GLN A 371 -3.07 43.99 23.26
N ALA A 372 -4.39 44.17 23.06
CA ALA A 372 -5.08 45.44 23.31
C ALA A 372 -6.57 45.24 23.72
N ASP A 373 -6.85 45.66 24.95
CA ASP A 373 -7.99 46.35 25.56
C ASP A 373 -9.45 46.16 25.07
N LYS A 374 -10.34 45.88 26.04
CA LYS A 374 -11.80 45.87 25.91
C LYS A 374 -12.43 46.90 26.84
N ILE A 375 -13.32 47.73 26.28
CA ILE A 375 -14.09 48.76 27.00
C ILE A 375 -15.46 48.20 27.42
N ASN A 376 -15.82 48.42 28.69
CA ASN A 376 -17.06 47.98 29.31
C ASN A 376 -18.17 49.03 29.16
N SER A 377 -19.35 48.62 28.68
CA SER A 377 -20.59 49.40 28.75
C SER A 377 -21.74 48.49 29.18
N ASN A 378 -22.63 49.02 30.03
CA ASN A 378 -23.72 48.25 30.64
C ASN A 378 -24.90 48.08 29.65
N PRO A 379 -25.47 46.88 29.54
CA PRO A 379 -26.55 46.57 28.60
C PRO A 379 -27.96 46.97 29.09
N LEU A 380 -28.76 47.53 28.19
CA LEU A 380 -30.22 47.44 28.05
C LEU A 380 -30.69 45.97 28.11
N ASN A 381 -31.90 45.68 28.55
CA ASN A 381 -32.39 44.31 28.61
C ASN A 381 -33.24 43.99 27.37
N LEU A 382 -32.63 43.33 26.37
CA LEU A 382 -33.36 42.74 25.26
C LEU A 382 -34.01 41.41 25.65
N PRO A 383 -35.17 41.05 25.05
CA PRO A 383 -35.75 39.73 25.18
C PRO A 383 -34.80 38.66 24.59
N PRO A 384 -34.78 37.44 25.15
CA PRO A 384 -33.89 36.38 24.69
C PRO A 384 -34.20 35.96 23.24
N LEU A 385 -33.15 35.76 22.44
CA LEU A 385 -33.27 35.27 21.07
C LEU A 385 -33.87 33.85 21.08
N ILE A 386 -35.09 33.72 20.57
CA ILE A 386 -35.77 32.43 20.43
C ILE A 386 -35.26 31.75 19.14
N VAL A 387 -34.19 30.96 19.27
CA VAL A 387 -33.66 30.17 18.15
C VAL A 387 -34.51 28.92 17.97
N LYS A 388 -35.22 28.80 16.85
CA LYS A 388 -35.93 27.55 16.51
C LYS A 388 -34.90 26.45 16.20
N PRO A 389 -34.97 25.27 16.85
CA PRO A 389 -34.06 24.18 16.54
C PRO A 389 -34.24 23.74 15.09
N LYS A 390 -33.14 23.67 14.32
CA LYS A 390 -33.18 23.18 12.94
C LYS A 390 -33.32 21.66 12.98
N LYS A 391 -34.23 21.11 12.18
CA LYS A 391 -34.38 19.67 11.98
C LYS A 391 -33.04 19.08 11.53
N GLN A 392 -32.46 18.16 12.31
CA GLN A 392 -31.19 17.53 11.98
C GLN A 392 -31.27 16.88 10.59
N ARG A 393 -30.31 17.20 9.73
CA ARG A 393 -30.16 16.54 8.41
C ARG A 393 -29.74 15.10 8.69
N LYS A 394 -30.62 14.14 8.38
CA LYS A 394 -30.24 12.73 8.36
C LYS A 394 -29.27 12.50 7.20
N LEU A 395 -28.06 12.04 7.51
CA LEU A 395 -27.07 11.65 6.51
C LEU A 395 -27.61 10.47 5.71
N SER A 396 -27.67 10.59 4.38
CA SER A 396 -27.76 9.42 3.50
C SER A 396 -26.36 8.80 3.43
N SER A 397 -26.08 7.90 4.37
CA SER A 397 -24.81 7.18 4.47
C SER A 397 -24.73 6.09 3.39
N SER A 398 -24.32 6.45 2.18
CA SER A 398 -23.69 5.46 1.30
C SER A 398 -22.64 6.14 0.44
N PHE A 399 -21.37 5.85 0.72
CA PHE A 399 -20.35 5.84 -0.32
C PHE A 399 -20.67 4.63 -1.21
N LYS A 400 -21.43 4.87 -2.28
CA LYS A 400 -21.57 3.87 -3.35
C LYS A 400 -20.32 3.87 -4.21
#